data_AF-A0A367LVW9-F1
#
_entry.id   AF-A0A367LVW9-F1
#
_cell.length_a   1.000
_cell.length_b   1.000
_cell.length_c   1.000
_cell.angle_alpha   90.00
_cell.angle_beta   90.00
_cell.angle_gamma   90.00
#
_symmetry.space_group_name_H-M   'P 1'
#
loop_
_entity.id
_entity.type
_entity.pdbx_description
1 polymer ?
#
loop_
_entity_poly.entity_id
_entity_poly.type
_entity_poly.pdbx_seq_one_letter_code
_entity_poly.pdbx_strand_id
1 'polypeptide(L)'
;GFWQLAGAYATMGFGGSLCSSAAQGMALLDVPAARMGHASALWNINRQLAFCLGMAVLGGLLNLLQARADPAAFVHCFLFAAAFTLLPLPWVRRIDSAGVRALVQP
;
A
#
# COMPACT_ATOMS: atom_id res chain seq x y z
N GLY A 1 -13.87 3.07 -21.50
CA GLY A 1 -13.06 3.43 -22.68
C GLY A 1 -11.57 3.36 -22.34
N PHE A 2 -10.71 3.15 -23.34
CA PHE A 2 -9.25 3.00 -23.16
C PHE A 2 -8.62 4.06 -22.23
N TRP A 3 -8.95 5.34 -22.44
CA TRP A 3 -8.40 6.44 -21.64
C TRP A 3 -8.79 6.42 -20.16
N GLN A 4 -9.97 5.89 -19.82
CA GLN A 4 -10.40 5.74 -18.42
C GLN A 4 -9.56 4.68 -17.72
N LEU A 5 -9.27 3.56 -18.40
CA LEU A 5 -8.41 2.51 -17.88
C LEU A 5 -6.97 3.02 -17.75
N ALA A 6 -6.47 3.73 -18.77
CA ALA A 6 -5.14 4.34 -18.73
C ALA A 6 -5.00 5.30 -17.53
N GLY A 7 -5.99 6.17 -17.30
CA GLY A 7 -6.00 7.06 -16.13
C GLY A 7 -6.05 6.31 -14.80
N ALA A 8 -6.85 5.24 -14.69
CA ALA A 8 -6.93 4.42 -13.50
C ALA A 8 -5.61 3.70 -13.18
N TYR A 9 -4.95 3.11 -14.19
CA TYR A 9 -3.65 2.47 -14.01
C TYR A 9 -2.54 3.48 -13.71
N ALA A 10 -2.57 4.64 -14.36
CA ALA A 10 -1.60 5.71 -14.08
C ALA A 10 -1.71 6.21 -12.64
N THR A 11 -2.93 6.49 -12.17
CA THR A 11 -3.16 6.94 -10.78
C THR A 11 -2.82 5.86 -9.76
N MET A 12 -3.15 4.59 -10.02
CA MET A 12 -2.77 3.46 -9.18
C MET A 12 -1.25 3.29 -9.08
N GLY A 13 -0.54 3.33 -10.22
CA GLY A 13 0.91 3.19 -10.27
C GLY A 13 1.64 4.37 -9.63
N PHE A 14 1.18 5.59 -9.90
CA PHE A 14 1.76 6.80 -9.33
C PHE A 14 1.53 6.90 -7.82
N GLY A 15 0.30 6.68 -7.34
CA GLY A 15 0.00 6.69 -5.91
C GLY A 15 0.72 5.57 -5.14
N GLY A 16 0.77 4.37 -5.72
CA GLY A 16 1.48 3.23 -5.13
C GLY A 16 2.98 3.47 -4.99
N SER A 17 3.62 4.05 -6.00
CA SER A 17 5.05 4.36 -5.94
C SER A 17 5.37 5.46 -4.92
N LEU A 18 4.58 6.53 -4.87
CA LEU A 18 4.74 7.60 -3.88
C LEU A 18 4.61 7.08 -2.45
N CYS A 19 3.55 6.31 -2.17
CA CYS A 19 3.33 5.73 -0.85
C CYS A 19 4.46 4.77 -0.45
N SER A 20 4.88 3.88 -1.36
CA SER A 20 5.96 2.93 -1.09
C SER A 20 7.29 3.62 -0.78
N SER A 21 7.64 4.67 -1.54
CA SER A 21 8.88 5.41 -1.32
C SER A 21 8.85 6.20 -0.02
N ALA A 22 7.73 6.86 0.30
CA ALA A 22 7.57 7.59 1.56
C ALA A 22 7.61 6.65 2.77
N ALA A 23 6.93 5.51 2.69
CA ALA A 23 6.90 4.53 3.77
C ALA A 23 8.26 3.86 3.99
N GLN A 24 8.98 3.52 2.91
CA GLN A 24 10.35 3.01 3.03
C GLN A 24 11.29 4.06 3.61
N GLY A 25 11.21 5.30 3.12
CA GLY A 25 12.01 6.41 3.61
C GLY A 25 11.82 6.62 5.11
N MET A 26 10.57 6.66 5.58
CA MET A 26 10.27 6.79 7.00
C MET A 26 10.69 5.58 7.83
N ALA A 27 10.52 4.35 7.32
CA ALA A 27 10.91 3.14 8.03
C ALA A 27 12.43 2.99 8.21
N LEU A 28 13.21 3.59 7.32
CA LEU A 28 14.68 3.51 7.32
C LEU A 28 15.36 4.79 7.79
N LEU A 29 14.60 5.86 8.05
CA LEU A 29 15.12 7.21 8.34
C LEU A 29 16.10 7.23 9.52
N ASP A 30 15.78 6.49 10.59
CA ASP A 30 16.57 6.45 11.83
C ASP A 30 17.36 5.14 11.98
N VAL A 31 17.54 4.38 10.89
CA VAL A 31 18.25 3.10 10.93
C VAL A 31 19.76 3.35 10.73
N PRO A 32 20.63 2.96 11.69
CA PRO A 32 22.08 3.10 11.52
C PRO A 32 22.60 2.28 10.33
N ALA A 33 23.61 2.80 9.63
CA ALA A 33 24.18 2.17 8.42
C ALA A 33 24.55 0.70 8.62
N ALA A 34 25.11 0.34 9.79
CA ALA A 34 25.47 -1.03 10.16
C ALA A 34 24.29 -2.02 10.17
N ARG A 35 23.05 -1.54 10.34
CA ARG A 35 21.81 -2.35 10.39
C ARG A 35 20.92 -2.19 9.15
N MET A 36 21.30 -1.32 8.22
CA MET A 36 20.50 -0.99 7.03
C MET A 36 20.20 -2.23 6.17
N GLY A 37 21.15 -3.16 6.04
CA GLY A 37 20.93 -4.41 5.31
C GLY A 37 19.83 -5.28 5.91
N HIS A 38 19.82 -5.46 7.23
CA HIS A 38 18.77 -6.22 7.93
C HIS A 38 17.41 -5.50 7.88
N ALA A 39 17.39 -4.19 8.06
CA ALA A 39 16.16 -3.40 7.98
C ALA A 39 15.55 -3.44 6.56
N SER A 40 16.39 -3.38 5.52
CA SER A 40 15.93 -3.48 4.13
C SER A 40 15.39 -4.88 3.79
N ALA A 41 16.01 -5.93 4.30
CA ALA A 41 15.50 -7.30 4.18
C ALA A 41 14.13 -7.44 4.85
N LEU A 42 13.98 -6.91 6.07
CA LEU A 42 12.71 -6.92 6.80
C LEU A 42 11.63 -6.12 6.06
N TRP A 43 11.99 -4.96 5.50
CA TRP A 43 11.09 -4.16 4.66
C TRP A 43 10.61 -4.95 3.43
N ASN A 44 11.51 -5.67 2.75
CA ASN A 44 11.15 -6.48 1.59
C ASN A 44 10.24 -7.67 1.97
N ILE A 45 10.49 -8.32 3.12
CA ILE A 45 9.62 -9.38 3.65
C ILE A 45 8.23 -8.81 3.96
N ASN A 46 8.16 -7.65 4.64
CA ASN A 46 6.89 -6.98 4.94
C ASN A 46 6.09 -6.70 3.66
N ARG A 47 6.73 -6.20 2.60
CA ARG A 47 6.06 -5.92 1.32
C ARG A 47 5.56 -7.20 0.64
N GLN A 48 6.37 -8.26 0.63
CA GLN A 48 5.97 -9.54 0.06
C GLN A 48 4.79 -10.14 0.82
N LEU A 49 4.84 -10.12 2.16
CA LEU A 49 3.73 -10.59 2.99
C LEU A 49 2.46 -9.77 2.73
N ALA A 50 2.56 -8.44 2.68
CA ALA A 50 1.44 -7.56 2.36
C ALA A 50 0.85 -7.87 0.98
N PHE A 51 1.68 -8.15 -0.02
CA PHE A 51 1.23 -8.55 -1.35
C PHE A 51 0.50 -9.91 -1.31
N CYS A 52 1.08 -10.92 -0.66
CA CYS A 52 0.47 -12.23 -0.52
C CYS A 52 -0.88 -12.17 0.20
N LEU A 53 -0.96 -11.45 1.32
CA LEU A 53 -2.19 -11.24 2.07
C LEU A 53 -3.23 -10.48 1.24
N GLY A 54 -2.82 -9.40 0.55
CA GLY A 54 -3.71 -8.64 -0.33
C GLY A 54 -4.30 -9.51 -1.44
N MET A 55 -3.47 -10.31 -2.11
CA MET A 55 -3.92 -11.26 -3.14
C MET A 55 -4.87 -12.32 -2.59
N ALA A 56 -4.60 -12.87 -1.40
CA ALA A 56 -5.47 -13.86 -0.77
C ALA A 56 -6.83 -13.27 -0.39
N VAL A 57 -6.85 -12.08 0.22
CA VAL A 57 -8.08 -11.39 0.63
C VAL A 57 -8.93 -11.00 -0.58
N LEU A 58 -8.34 -10.31 -1.57
CA LEU A 58 -9.08 -9.86 -2.75
C LEU A 58 -9.49 -11.03 -3.65
N GLY A 59 -8.63 -12.04 -3.80
CA GLY A 59 -8.96 -13.27 -4.52
C GLY A 59 -10.11 -14.04 -3.86
N GLY A 60 -10.08 -14.18 -2.53
CA GLY A 60 -11.18 -14.79 -1.77
C GLY A 60 -12.49 -14.02 -1.86
N LEU A 61 -12.43 -12.69 -1.77
CA LEU A 61 -13.60 -11.82 -1.94
C LEU A 61 -14.19 -11.95 -3.35
N LEU A 62 -13.35 -11.91 -4.38
CA LEU A 62 -13.82 -12.06 -5.77
C LEU A 62 -14.47 -13.43 -5.98
N ASN A 63 -13.85 -14.51 -5.48
CA ASN A 63 -14.39 -15.85 -5.58
C ASN A 63 -15.78 -15.93 -4.90
N LEU A 64 -15.92 -15.34 -3.71
CA LEU A 64 -17.19 -15.29 -2.99
C LEU A 64 -18.27 -14.50 -3.74
N LEU A 65 -17.93 -13.36 -4.35
CA LEU A 65 -18.87 -12.54 -5.12
C LEU A 65 -19.30 -13.27 -6.41
N GLN A 66 -18.37 -13.94 -7.08
CA GLN A 66 -18.67 -14.77 -8.26
C GLN A 66 -19.54 -15.98 -7.91
N ALA A 67 -19.30 -16.63 -6.77
CA ALA A 67 -20.13 -17.74 -6.28
C ALA A 67 -21.59 -17.30 -5.99
N ARG A 68 -21.81 -16.01 -5.72
CA ARG A 68 -23.15 -15.41 -5.55
C ARG A 68 -23.76 -14.86 -6.85
N ALA A 69 -23.11 -15.09 -7.99
CA ALA A 69 -23.52 -14.56 -9.30
C ALA A 69 -23.72 -13.03 -9.32
N ASP A 70 -22.90 -12.29 -8.55
CA ASP A 70 -22.95 -10.84 -8.54
C ASP A 70 -22.52 -10.27 -9.92
N PRO A 71 -23.40 -9.55 -10.64
CA PRO A 71 -23.10 -9.00 -11.96
C PRO A 71 -22.00 -7.92 -11.95
N ALA A 72 -21.68 -7.37 -10.78
CA ALA A 72 -20.69 -6.32 -10.57
C ALA A 72 -19.54 -6.79 -9.65
N ALA A 73 -19.30 -8.09 -9.52
CA ALA A 73 -18.28 -8.68 -8.63
C ALA A 73 -16.90 -7.99 -8.72
N PHE A 74 -16.43 -7.67 -9.94
CA PHE A 74 -15.16 -6.97 -10.14
C PHE A 74 -15.19 -5.53 -9.59
N VAL A 75 -16.27 -4.79 -9.85
CA VAL A 75 -16.43 -3.41 -9.36
C VAL A 75 -16.45 -3.39 -7.83
N HIS A 76 -17.22 -4.29 -7.20
CA HIS A 76 -17.25 -4.42 -5.75
C HIS A 76 -15.87 -4.78 -5.18
N CYS A 77 -15.10 -5.65 -5.83
CA CYS A 77 -13.74 -5.98 -5.41
C CYS A 77 -12.79 -4.77 -5.50
N PHE A 78 -12.87 -3.98 -6.57
CA PHE A 78 -12.10 -2.73 -6.71
C PHE A 78 -12.51 -1.66 -5.69
N LEU A 79 -13.82 -1.49 -5.42
CA LEU A 79 -14.31 -0.57 -4.40
C LEU A 79 -13.86 -1.00 -3.00
N PHE A 80 -13.89 -2.30 -2.72
CA PHE A 80 -13.38 -2.85 -1.47
C PHE A 80 -11.88 -2.58 -1.32
N ALA A 81 -11.09 -2.85 -2.36
CA ALA A 81 -9.66 -2.55 -2.36
C ALA A 81 -9.39 -1.06 -2.13
N ALA A 82 -10.13 -0.18 -2.81
CA ALA A 82 -10.02 1.27 -2.64
C ALA A 82 -10.40 1.74 -1.23
N ALA A 83 -11.41 1.14 -0.60
CA ALA A 83 -11.74 1.43 0.80
C ALA A 83 -10.64 0.94 1.75
N PHE A 84 -10.04 -0.22 1.46
CA PHE A 84 -8.98 -0.81 2.26
C PHE A 84 -7.70 0.05 2.27
N THR A 85 -7.39 0.77 1.18
CA THR A 85 -6.26 1.71 1.15
C THR A 85 -6.47 2.94 2.03
N LEU A 86 -7.71 3.24 2.45
CA LEU A 86 -8.02 4.34 3.38
C LEU A 86 -7.86 3.93 4.85
N LEU A 87 -7.88 2.63 5.16
CA LEU A 87 -7.72 2.08 6.50
C LEU A 87 -6.46 2.58 7.24
N PRO A 88 -5.27 2.71 6.59
CA PRO A 88 -4.08 3.24 7.26
C PRO A 88 -4.11 4.76 7.49
N LEU A 89 -5.01 5.54 6.88
CA LEU A 89 -5.01 7.00 7.00
C LEU A 89 -5.06 7.53 8.45
N PRO A 90 -5.89 6.98 9.36
CA PRO A 90 -5.90 7.42 10.76
C PRO A 90 -4.55 7.22 11.47
N TRP A 91 -3.79 6.21 11.07
CA TRP A 91 -2.46 5.90 11.62
C TRP A 91 -1.40 6.82 11.04
N VAL A 92 -1.45 7.11 9.74
CA VAL A 92 -0.55 8.07 9.07
C VAL A 92 -0.69 9.46 9.70
N ARG A 93 -1.90 9.87 10.09
CA ARG A 93 -2.13 11.16 10.77
C ARG A 93 -1.47 11.26 12.15
N ARG A 94 -1.05 10.14 12.75
CA ARG A 94 -0.34 10.11 14.04
C ARG A 94 1.18 10.22 13.90
N ILE A 95 1.71 10.22 12.67
CA ILE A 95 3.14 10.36 12.44
C ILE A 95 3.57 11.77 12.85
N ASP A 96 4.50 11.85 13.80
CA ASP A 96 5.05 13.12 14.28
C ASP A 96 5.85 13.79 13.16
N SER A 97 5.21 14.74 12.50
CA SER A 97 5.80 15.49 11.41
C SER A 97 6.95 16.40 11.87
N ALA A 98 6.94 16.84 13.14
CA ALA A 98 7.99 17.67 13.70
C ALA A 98 9.23 16.83 14.02
N GLY A 99 9.07 15.67 14.65
CA GLY A 99 10.14 14.71 14.91
C GLY A 99 10.77 14.17 13.61
N VAL A 100 9.97 13.84 12.59
CA VAL A 100 10.49 13.44 11.27
C VAL A 100 11.30 14.57 10.62
N ARG A 101 10.85 15.83 10.75
CA ARG A 101 11.58 16.98 10.19
C ARG A 101 12.90 17.23 10.90
N ALA A 102 12.97 17.01 12.21
CA ALA A 102 14.20 17.12 13.00
C ALA A 102 15.25 16.07 12.62
N LEU A 103 14.83 14.88 12.15
CA LEU A 103 15.74 13.84 11.66
C LEU A 103 16.23 14.07 10.21
N VAL A 104 15.50 14.88 9.43
CA VAL A 104 15.84 15.21 8.04
C VAL A 104 16.69 16.49 7.96
N GLN A 105 16.55 17.41 8.92
CA GLN A 105 17.37 18.62 9.00
C GLN A 105 18.69 18.30 9.75
N PRO A 106 19.87 18.55 9.14
CA PRO A 106 21.17 18.26 9.74
C PRO A 106 21.50 19.17 10.92
#